data_AF-A0A924GZ73-F1
#
_entry.id   AF-A0A924GZ73-F1
#
_cell.length_a   1.000
_cell.length_b   1.000
_cell.length_c   1.000
_cell.angle_alpha   90.00
_cell.angle_beta   90.00
_cell.angle_gamma   90.00
#
_symmetry.space_group_name_H-M   'P 1'
#
loop_
_entity.id
_entity.type
_entity.pdbx_description
1 polymer ?
#
loop_
_entity_poly.entity_id
_entity_poly.type
_entity_poly.pdbx_seq_one_letter_code
_entity_poly.pdbx_strand_id
1 'polypeptide(L)'
;MKADTSSNLTPDDAGTPVSVKIRERVLAARKRFHSNDNIAAFIEPGELEALLDEVESKMQGVLDSLVIDTTRDHNTGETARRVAKMYLTEVFKGRYLKQPAITEFPNVEHLN
;
A
#
# COMPACT_ATOMS: atom_id res chain seq x y z
N MET A 1 -36.01 23.86 -19.50
CA MET A 1 -35.44 22.98 -18.47
C MET A 1 -34.50 22.01 -19.16
N LYS A 2 -33.19 22.25 -19.10
CA LYS A 2 -32.17 21.31 -19.57
C LYS A 2 -31.70 20.54 -18.35
N ALA A 3 -31.87 19.22 -18.36
CA ALA A 3 -31.40 18.36 -17.28
C ALA A 3 -29.88 18.20 -17.42
N ASP A 4 -29.16 18.64 -16.39
CA ASP A 4 -27.74 18.36 -16.21
C ASP A 4 -27.54 16.84 -16.13
N THR A 5 -26.89 16.28 -17.15
CA THR A 5 -26.40 14.91 -17.10
C THR A 5 -25.05 14.95 -16.41
N SER A 6 -25.06 14.95 -15.08
CA SER A 6 -23.87 14.65 -14.30
C SER A 6 -23.51 13.18 -14.56
N SER A 7 -22.46 12.99 -15.35
CA SER A 7 -21.84 11.69 -15.60
C SER A 7 -21.32 11.13 -14.29
N ASN A 8 -22.16 10.37 -13.60
CA ASN A 8 -21.80 9.60 -12.42
C ASN A 8 -20.97 8.40 -12.90
N LEU A 9 -19.68 8.63 -13.14
CA LEU A 9 -18.72 7.58 -13.43
C LEU A 9 -18.59 6.72 -12.16
N THR A 10 -19.17 5.53 -12.20
CA THR A 10 -18.94 4.51 -11.19
C THR A 10 -17.45 4.12 -11.18
N PRO A 11 -16.81 3.91 -10.02
CA PRO A 11 -15.38 3.55 -9.93
C PRO A 11 -15.04 2.15 -10.49
N ASP A 12 -16.05 1.39 -10.94
CA ASP A 12 -15.99 -0.05 -11.20
C ASP A 12 -15.48 -0.44 -12.60
N ASP A 13 -15.01 0.50 -13.42
CA ASP A 13 -14.45 0.20 -14.75
C ASP A 13 -12.90 0.24 -14.80
N ALA A 14 -12.26 0.21 -13.63
CA ALA A 14 -10.85 -0.12 -13.48
C ALA A 14 -10.76 -1.60 -13.12
N GLY A 15 -9.97 -2.39 -13.86
CA GLY A 15 -9.76 -3.81 -13.56
C GLY A 15 -9.39 -4.07 -12.09
N THR A 16 -9.50 -5.33 -11.65
CA THR A 16 -9.33 -5.73 -10.23
C THR A 16 -8.16 -5.00 -9.55
N PRO A 17 -8.38 -4.28 -8.43
CA PRO A 17 -7.34 -3.56 -7.71
C PRO A 17 -6.17 -4.47 -7.33
N VAL A 18 -4.95 -3.94 -7.33
CA VAL A 18 -3.75 -4.75 -7.07
C VAL A 18 -3.77 -5.30 -5.64
N SER A 19 -4.30 -4.54 -4.68
CA SER A 19 -4.46 -5.02 -3.30
C SER A 19 -5.39 -6.24 -3.21
N VAL A 20 -6.40 -6.33 -4.09
CA VAL A 20 -7.32 -7.47 -4.17
C VAL A 20 -6.60 -8.68 -4.76
N LYS A 21 -5.86 -8.51 -5.87
CA LYS A 21 -5.07 -9.59 -6.48
C LYS A 21 -4.06 -10.19 -5.50
N ILE A 22 -3.31 -9.34 -4.80
CA ILE A 22 -2.35 -9.76 -3.77
C ILE A 22 -3.07 -10.54 -2.66
N ARG A 23 -4.22 -10.02 -2.19
CA ARG A 23 -5.03 -10.68 -1.15
C ARG A 23 -5.53 -12.04 -1.60
N GLU A 24 -6.01 -12.17 -2.84
CA GLU A 24 -6.44 -13.43 -3.42
C GLU A 24 -5.30 -14.46 -3.43
N ARG A 25 -4.08 -14.07 -3.85
CA ARG A 25 -2.91 -14.96 -3.81
C ARG A 25 -2.60 -15.45 -2.39
N VAL A 26 -2.63 -14.54 -1.41
CA VAL A 26 -2.39 -14.87 0.01
C VAL A 26 -3.44 -15.85 0.53
N LEU A 27 -4.72 -15.60 0.24
CA LEU A 27 -5.84 -16.46 0.65
C LEU A 27 -5.78 -17.84 -0.02
N ALA A 28 -5.48 -17.89 -1.32
CA ALA A 28 -5.31 -19.13 -2.07
C ALA A 28 -4.19 -20.01 -1.49
N ALA A 29 -3.10 -19.38 -1.02
CA ALA A 29 -2.01 -20.05 -0.32
C ALA A 29 -2.30 -20.39 1.15
N ARG A 30 -3.51 -20.06 1.65
CA ARG A 30 -3.94 -20.24 3.05
C ARG A 30 -2.94 -19.67 4.05
N LYS A 31 -2.35 -18.52 3.74
CA LYS A 31 -1.43 -17.81 4.63
C LYS A 31 -2.14 -16.72 5.43
N ARG A 32 -1.64 -16.48 6.63
CA ARG A 32 -2.02 -15.35 7.47
C ARG A 32 -1.35 -14.08 6.96
N PHE A 33 -2.01 -12.93 7.12
CA PHE A 33 -1.53 -11.64 6.61
C PHE A 33 -1.80 -10.48 7.57
N HIS A 34 -1.56 -10.69 8.86
CA HIS A 34 -1.61 -9.63 9.87
C HIS A 34 -0.62 -8.49 9.51
N SER A 35 -0.72 -7.35 10.19
CA SER A 35 0.13 -6.18 9.93
C SER A 35 1.64 -6.50 9.96
N ASN A 36 2.04 -7.43 10.85
CA ASN A 36 3.44 -7.82 11.04
C ASN A 36 3.86 -9.05 10.22
N ASP A 37 2.95 -9.67 9.46
CA ASP A 37 3.30 -10.83 8.62
C ASP A 37 3.94 -10.35 7.31
N ASN A 38 5.08 -10.94 6.93
CA ASN A 38 5.70 -10.68 5.65
C ASN A 38 4.92 -11.36 4.51
N ILE A 39 4.54 -10.59 3.49
CA ILE A 39 3.82 -11.08 2.30
C ILE A 39 4.62 -10.92 1.01
N ALA A 40 5.93 -10.67 1.08
CA ALA A 40 6.77 -10.39 -0.09
C ALA A 40 6.72 -11.50 -1.15
N ALA A 41 6.43 -12.74 -0.75
CA ALA A 41 6.27 -13.86 -1.66
C ALA A 41 5.02 -13.78 -2.57
N PHE A 42 4.08 -12.88 -2.27
CA PHE A 42 2.82 -12.72 -3.01
C PHE A 42 2.76 -11.44 -3.86
N ILE A 43 3.85 -10.66 -3.84
CA ILE A 43 4.01 -9.43 -4.61
C ILE A 43 4.77 -9.77 -5.89
N GLU A 44 4.16 -9.51 -7.04
CA GLU A 44 4.78 -9.66 -8.36
C GLU A 44 5.50 -8.36 -8.78
N PRO A 45 6.44 -8.43 -9.75
CA PRO A 45 7.13 -7.23 -10.24
C PRO A 45 6.16 -6.15 -10.72
N GLY A 46 6.36 -4.91 -10.27
CA GLY A 46 5.51 -3.76 -10.61
C GLY A 46 4.27 -3.60 -9.73
N GLU A 47 3.90 -4.60 -8.93
CA GLU A 47 2.71 -4.50 -8.08
C GLU A 47 2.90 -3.62 -6.86
N LEU A 48 4.13 -3.46 -6.37
CA LEU A 48 4.39 -2.57 -5.24
C LEU A 48 4.21 -1.09 -5.65
N GLU A 49 4.59 -0.75 -6.87
CA GLU A 49 4.36 0.55 -7.49
C GLU A 49 2.86 0.79 -7.71
N ALA A 50 2.15 -0.19 -8.27
CA ALA A 50 0.70 -0.11 -8.42
C ALA A 50 -0.01 0.01 -7.06
N LEU A 51 0.49 -0.67 -6.03
CA LEU A 51 -0.07 -0.60 -4.68
C LEU A 51 0.18 0.77 -4.04
N LEU A 52 1.31 1.41 -4.36
CA LEU A 52 1.59 2.79 -3.95
C LEU A 52 0.56 3.74 -4.55
N ASP A 53 0.30 3.66 -5.85
CA ASP A 53 -0.70 4.52 -6.51
C ASP A 53 -2.12 4.27 -5.94
N GLU A 54 -2.47 3.01 -5.66
CA GLU A 54 -3.74 2.66 -5.02
C GLU A 54 -3.85 3.29 -3.62
N VAL A 55 -2.81 3.17 -2.79
CA VAL A 55 -2.79 3.74 -1.43
C VAL A 55 -2.75 5.26 -1.45
N GLU A 56 -2.04 5.88 -2.39
CA GLU A 56 -2.05 7.33 -2.61
C GLU A 56 -3.47 7.84 -2.83
N SER A 57 -4.23 7.22 -3.74
CA SER A 57 -5.63 7.58 -4.00
C SER A 57 -6.50 7.47 -2.73
N LYS A 58 -6.28 6.43 -1.91
CA LYS A 58 -7.00 6.29 -0.63
C LYS A 58 -6.58 7.34 0.40
N MET A 59 -5.29 7.68 0.48
CA MET A 59 -4.80 8.74 1.37
C MET A 59 -5.31 10.12 0.97
N GLN A 60 -5.48 10.38 -0.32
CA GLN A 60 -6.14 11.60 -0.80
C GLN A 60 -7.55 11.72 -0.23
N GLY A 61 -8.35 10.64 -0.29
CA GLY A 61 -9.70 10.64 0.29
C GLY A 61 -9.72 10.87 1.82
N VAL A 62 -8.67 10.46 2.54
CA VAL A 62 -8.51 10.80 3.97
C VAL A 62 -8.26 12.30 4.14
N LEU A 63 -7.37 12.91 3.35
CA LEU A 63 -7.10 14.35 3.41
C LEU A 63 -8.36 15.17 3.07
N ASP A 64 -9.13 14.74 2.06
CA ASP A 64 -10.39 15.37 1.68
C ASP A 64 -11.41 15.29 2.83
N SER A 65 -11.49 14.14 3.52
CA SER A 65 -12.36 13.95 4.68
C SER A 65 -11.96 14.80 5.90
N LEU A 66 -10.68 15.16 5.99
CA LEU A 66 -10.16 16.10 6.98
C LEU A 66 -10.44 17.56 6.61
N VAL A 67 -11.13 17.83 5.50
CA VAL A 67 -11.46 19.16 4.99
C VAL A 67 -10.18 19.98 4.71
N ILE A 68 -9.15 19.31 4.19
CA ILE A 68 -7.88 19.94 3.80
C ILE A 68 -7.94 20.30 2.30
N ASP A 69 -7.65 21.56 1.96
CA ASP A 69 -7.59 22.01 0.57
C ASP A 69 -6.29 21.58 -0.10
N THR A 70 -6.24 20.33 -0.55
CA THR A 70 -5.09 19.75 -1.24
C THR A 70 -4.83 20.33 -2.64
N THR A 71 -5.75 21.16 -3.18
CA THR A 71 -5.63 21.74 -4.52
C THR A 71 -4.93 23.09 -4.53
N ARG A 72 -5.16 23.91 -3.50
CA ARG A 72 -4.64 25.29 -3.41
C ARG A 72 -3.55 25.46 -2.37
N ASP A 73 -3.40 24.53 -1.42
CA ASP A 73 -2.30 24.56 -0.46
C ASP A 73 -1.08 23.79 -0.98
N HIS A 74 0.00 24.54 -1.21
CA HIS A 74 1.29 24.02 -1.67
C HIS A 74 1.90 22.98 -0.72
N ASN A 75 1.56 22.98 0.57
CA ASN A 75 2.08 22.00 1.52
C ASN A 75 1.45 20.62 1.35
N THR A 76 0.22 20.57 0.81
CA THR A 76 -0.62 19.37 0.84
C THR A 76 -0.80 18.68 -0.51
N GLY A 77 -0.42 19.32 -1.62
CA GLY A 77 -0.59 18.76 -2.98
C GLY A 77 0.06 17.39 -3.23
N GLU A 78 1.20 17.08 -2.60
CA GLU A 78 1.84 15.75 -2.72
C GLU A 78 1.78 14.93 -1.41
N THR A 79 1.04 15.39 -0.40
CA THR A 79 1.02 14.74 0.92
C THR A 79 0.51 13.30 0.81
N ALA A 80 -0.54 13.05 0.03
CA ALA A 80 -1.09 11.70 -0.15
C ALA A 80 -0.02 10.71 -0.65
N ARG A 81 0.74 11.10 -1.68
CA ARG A 81 1.83 10.30 -2.23
C ARG A 81 2.96 10.08 -1.23
N ARG A 82 3.36 11.13 -0.50
CA ARG A 82 4.42 11.03 0.52
C ARG A 82 4.02 10.08 1.66
N VAL A 83 2.78 10.16 2.15
CA VAL A 83 2.28 9.27 3.20
C VAL A 83 2.17 7.83 2.70
N ALA A 84 1.63 7.61 1.49
CA ALA A 84 1.55 6.28 0.89
C ALA A 84 2.94 5.64 0.76
N LYS A 85 3.90 6.39 0.21
CA LYS A 85 5.30 5.95 0.10
C LYS A 85 5.90 5.62 1.47
N MET A 86 5.79 6.53 2.44
CA MET A 86 6.28 6.31 3.80
C MET A 86 5.70 5.01 4.40
N TYR A 87 4.40 4.76 4.24
CA TYR A 87 3.78 3.55 4.76
C TYR A 87 4.33 2.28 4.11
N LEU A 88 4.48 2.25 2.78
CA LEU A 88 4.93 1.06 2.06
C LEU A 88 6.44 0.81 2.20
N THR A 89 7.25 1.88 2.16
CA THR A 89 8.70 1.77 2.04
C THR A 89 9.45 2.01 3.35
N GLU A 90 8.79 2.54 4.38
CA GLU A 90 9.41 2.85 5.67
C GLU A 90 8.69 2.12 6.80
N VAL A 91 7.45 2.49 7.12
CA VAL A 91 6.71 1.99 8.30
C VAL A 91 6.43 0.49 8.19
N PHE A 92 5.88 0.04 7.06
CA PHE A 92 5.55 -1.36 6.81
C PHE A 92 6.50 -2.02 5.81
N LYS A 93 7.72 -1.50 5.65
CA LYS A 93 8.71 -2.01 4.69
C LYS A 93 8.93 -3.52 4.81
N GLY A 94 9.05 -4.00 6.06
CA GLY A 94 9.25 -5.42 6.37
C GLY A 94 8.08 -6.32 5.98
N ARG A 95 6.93 -5.75 5.60
CA ARG A 95 5.76 -6.50 5.11
C ARG A 95 5.90 -6.88 3.63
N TYR A 96 6.56 -6.03 2.83
CA TYR A 96 6.56 -6.15 1.37
C TYR A 96 7.91 -6.59 0.78
N LEU A 97 9.01 -6.41 1.50
CA LEU A 97 10.34 -6.84 1.06
C LEU A 97 10.74 -8.18 1.65
N LYS A 98 11.53 -8.97 0.92
CA LYS A 98 12.06 -10.23 1.42
C LYS A 98 12.88 -9.99 2.69
N GLN A 99 12.78 -10.92 3.64
CA GLN A 99 13.59 -10.89 4.85
C GLN A 99 15.08 -10.88 4.47
N PRO A 100 15.92 -10.05 5.12
CA PRO A 100 17.35 -10.03 4.87
C PRO A 100 17.98 -11.38 5.21
N ALA A 101 19.12 -11.67 4.57
CA ALA A 101 19.90 -12.85 4.91
C ALA A 101 20.39 -12.76 6.37
N ILE A 102 20.22 -13.85 7.11
CA ILE A 102 20.71 -13.99 8.48
C ILE A 102 22.15 -14.52 8.41
N THR A 103 23.06 -13.86 9.11
CA THR A 103 24.43 -14.33 9.32
C THR A 103 24.60 -14.68 10.79
N GLU A 104 25.03 -15.90 11.07
CA GLU A 104 25.27 -16.36 12.44
C GLU A 104 26.78 -16.43 12.70
N PHE A 105 27.17 -16.03 13.90
CA PHE A 105 28.54 -16.21 14.39
C PHE A 105 28.51 -17.24 15.53
N PRO A 106 29.46 -18.19 15.56
CA PRO A 106 29.53 -19.16 16.65
C PRO A 106 29.77 -18.45 17.97
N ASN A 107 28.98 -18.77 19.00
CA ASN A 107 29.20 -18.28 20.36
C ASN A 107 30.42 -19.00 20.97
N VAL A 108 31.57 -18.35 20.94
CA VAL A 108 32.88 -18.93 21.31
C VAL A 108 33.01 -19.19 22.81
N GLU A 109 32.24 -18.49 23.65
CA GLU A 109 32.38 -18.56 25.11
C GLU A 109 31.39 -19.51 25.80
N HIS A 110 30.50 -20.20 25.05
CA HIS A 110 29.51 -21.15 25.60
C HIS A 110 28.79 -20.65 26.89
N LEU A 111 28.58 -19.34 27.02
CA LEU A 111 27.94 -18.77 28.20
C LEU A 111 26.42 -19.05 28.12
N ASN A 112 25.96 -19.96 28.97
CA ASN A 112 24.55 -20.24 29.26
C ASN A 112 24.15 -19.59 30.58
#